data_AF-A0A1W1Y3C2-F1
#
_entry.id   AF-A0A1W1Y3C2-F1
#
_cell.length_a   1.000
_cell.length_b   1.000
_cell.length_c   1.000
_cell.angle_alpha   90.00
_cell.angle_beta   90.00
_cell.angle_gamma   90.00
#
_symmetry.space_group_name_H-M   'P 1'
#
loop_
_entity.id
_entity.type
_entity.pdbx_description
1 polymer ?
#
loop_
_entity_poly.entity_id
_entity_poly.type
_entity_poly.pdbx_seq_one_letter_code
_entity_poly.pdbx_strand_id
1 'polypeptide(L)'
;MKINQYVLGSLLAMSISSVAVAQTTANSGVVATVNGVKVFNKELETMVKAAEASGAKDSPDLRNAILNDLVIREAILQDVKKNNLEKRADNEARIKIANQNILIDLWFAEFMKAHPINEPELRAEYDRQAALTKDGKNSNEYKISQIILATESDASDVVNKLNGGGNFSQLAKEKSLDKQSAVNGGEIPNWILPDQLVPPLGETVIALTKGKVASKAVRTNLGWHVVRLDDMRKFKLPTFEESKGAISQSIFNRRKQEAISELMKKVTVVPVK
;
A
#
# COMPACT_ATOMS: atom_id res chain seq x y z
N MET A 1 -7.81 5.54 -4.65
CA MET A 1 -8.11 5.20 -6.05
C MET A 1 -8.85 3.87 -6.04
N LYS A 2 -10.18 3.90 -6.25
CA LYS A 2 -11.05 2.73 -6.11
C LYS A 2 -10.79 1.78 -7.29
N ILE A 3 -10.47 0.52 -6.97
CA ILE A 3 -10.30 -0.54 -7.97
C ILE A 3 -11.71 -0.89 -8.48
N ASN A 4 -11.93 -0.65 -9.76
CA ASN A 4 -13.23 -0.83 -10.39
C ASN A 4 -13.48 -2.34 -10.59
N GLN A 5 -14.37 -2.89 -9.76
CA GLN A 5 -14.93 -4.23 -9.91
C GLN A 5 -16.09 -4.20 -10.90
N TYR A 6 -15.84 -4.32 -12.21
CA TYR A 6 -16.88 -4.66 -13.19
C TYR A 6 -16.23 -5.24 -14.45
N VAL A 7 -16.39 -6.54 -14.71
CA VAL A 7 -16.94 -7.05 -15.97
C VAL A 7 -17.66 -8.37 -15.64
N LEU A 8 -18.92 -8.23 -15.24
CA LEU A 8 -19.94 -9.26 -15.29
C LEU A 8 -20.73 -9.00 -16.57
N GLY A 9 -20.91 -10.03 -17.40
CA GLY A 9 -22.04 -10.13 -18.31
C GLY A 9 -21.88 -9.48 -19.69
N SER A 10 -21.56 -10.31 -20.67
CA SER A 10 -22.16 -10.23 -22.01
C SER A 10 -22.14 -11.65 -22.59
N LEU A 11 -23.17 -12.44 -22.25
CA LEU A 11 -23.46 -13.70 -22.93
C LEU A 11 -23.86 -13.35 -24.38
N LEU A 12 -22.94 -13.53 -25.32
CA LEU A 12 -23.32 -13.74 -26.71
C LEU A 12 -23.44 -15.25 -26.91
N ALA A 13 -24.67 -15.75 -26.94
CA ALA A 13 -24.96 -17.14 -27.27
C ALA A 13 -24.67 -17.36 -28.76
N MET A 14 -23.42 -17.64 -29.10
CA MET A 14 -23.09 -18.34 -30.34
C MET A 14 -23.21 -19.83 -30.07
N SER A 15 -24.06 -20.50 -30.83
CA SER A 15 -24.25 -21.94 -30.85
C SER A 15 -22.96 -22.63 -31.27
N ILE A 16 -22.15 -23.02 -30.28
CA ILE A 16 -21.00 -23.88 -30.49
C ILE A 16 -21.52 -25.32 -30.55
N SER A 17 -21.33 -25.97 -31.71
CA SER A 17 -21.58 -27.39 -31.86
C SER A 17 -20.91 -28.15 -30.72
N SER A 18 -21.67 -29.04 -30.07
CA SER A 18 -21.19 -29.92 -29.02
C SER A 18 -19.90 -30.61 -29.47
N VAL A 19 -18.76 -30.21 -28.87
CA VAL A 19 -17.54 -30.99 -28.98
C VAL A 19 -17.82 -32.28 -28.24
N ALA A 20 -18.08 -33.35 -29.00
CA ALA A 20 -18.14 -34.69 -28.46
C ALA A 20 -16.87 -34.93 -27.66
N VAL A 21 -17.02 -35.24 -26.39
CA VAL A 21 -15.93 -35.70 -25.52
C VAL A 21 -15.50 -37.06 -26.08
N ALA A 22 -14.58 -37.04 -27.04
CA ALA A 22 -13.90 -38.23 -27.49
C ALA A 22 -13.04 -38.71 -26.32
N GLN A 23 -13.53 -39.70 -25.58
CA GLN A 23 -12.73 -40.50 -24.67
C GLN A 23 -11.57 -41.12 -25.47
N THR A 24 -10.41 -40.46 -25.46
CA THR A 24 -9.19 -41.01 -26.05
C THR A 24 -7.99 -40.73 -25.15
N THR A 25 -7.57 -41.83 -24.52
CA THR A 25 -6.19 -42.16 -24.12
C THR A 25 -5.49 -41.24 -23.12
N ALA A 26 -5.48 -41.71 -21.87
CA ALA A 26 -4.49 -41.38 -20.86
C ALA A 26 -3.06 -41.59 -21.40
N ASN A 27 -2.41 -40.52 -21.87
CA ASN A 27 -0.95 -40.29 -21.74
C ASN A 27 -0.41 -38.99 -22.35
N SER A 28 -1.23 -38.08 -22.90
CA SER A 28 -0.71 -36.82 -23.48
C SER A 28 -0.79 -35.62 -22.53
N GLY A 29 -1.57 -35.70 -21.45
CA GLY A 29 -1.84 -34.54 -20.59
C GLY A 29 -2.52 -33.38 -21.31
N VAL A 30 -3.13 -33.62 -22.48
CA VAL A 30 -3.87 -32.64 -23.30
C VAL A 30 -5.36 -32.81 -23.03
N VAL A 31 -6.07 -31.70 -22.80
CA VAL A 31 -7.50 -31.70 -22.47
C VAL A 31 -8.39 -31.11 -23.56
N ALA A 32 -7.82 -30.32 -24.46
CA ALA A 32 -8.50 -29.82 -25.65
C ALA A 32 -7.47 -29.44 -26.73
N THR A 33 -7.96 -29.19 -27.94
CA THR A 33 -7.18 -28.59 -29.02
C THR A 33 -7.97 -27.48 -29.68
N VAL A 34 -7.34 -26.33 -29.93
CA VAL A 34 -7.94 -25.16 -30.58
C VAL A 34 -7.15 -24.87 -31.85
N ASN A 35 -7.73 -25.15 -33.03
CA ASN A 35 -7.05 -25.03 -34.33
C ASN A 35 -5.66 -25.70 -34.37
N GLY A 36 -5.53 -26.88 -33.74
CA GLY A 36 -4.28 -27.64 -33.67
C GLY A 36 -3.34 -27.24 -32.52
N VAL A 37 -3.59 -26.14 -31.79
CA VAL A 37 -2.85 -25.82 -30.57
C VAL A 37 -3.42 -26.61 -29.40
N LYS A 38 -2.55 -27.28 -28.65
CA LYS A 38 -2.92 -28.13 -27.51
C LYS A 38 -3.14 -27.28 -26.26
N VAL A 39 -4.26 -27.50 -25.58
CA VAL A 39 -4.53 -27.01 -24.22
C VAL A 39 -4.21 -28.13 -23.24
N PHE A 40 -3.38 -27.87 -22.23
CA PHE A 40 -2.84 -28.91 -21.36
C PHE A 40 -3.59 -29.02 -20.03
N ASN A 41 -3.70 -30.24 -19.50
CA ASN A 41 -4.31 -30.54 -18.21
C ASN A 41 -3.67 -29.74 -17.08
N LYS A 42 -2.36 -29.45 -17.17
CA LYS A 42 -1.67 -28.65 -16.15
C LYS A 42 -2.28 -27.25 -15.99
N GLU A 43 -2.68 -26.61 -17.08
CA GLU A 43 -3.31 -25.28 -17.06
C GLU A 43 -4.69 -25.34 -16.42
N LEU A 44 -5.48 -26.36 -16.79
CA LEU A 44 -6.77 -26.66 -16.18
C LEU A 44 -6.64 -26.87 -14.67
N GLU A 45 -5.75 -27.76 -14.23
CA GLU A 45 -5.54 -28.04 -12.80
C GLU A 45 -5.02 -26.81 -12.04
N THR A 46 -4.17 -25.98 -12.65
CA THR A 46 -3.73 -24.71 -12.03
C THR A 46 -4.91 -23.77 -11.78
N MET A 47 -5.84 -23.64 -12.74
CA MET A 47 -7.01 -22.78 -12.60
C MET A 47 -8.06 -23.36 -11.65
N VAL A 48 -8.24 -24.69 -11.61
CA VAL A 48 -9.10 -25.37 -10.63
C VAL A 48 -8.61 -25.09 -9.22
N LYS A 49 -7.31 -25.30 -8.95
CA LYS A 49 -6.71 -25.02 -7.64
C LYS A 49 -6.86 -23.56 -7.22
N ALA A 50 -6.72 -22.62 -8.16
CA ALA A 50 -6.93 -21.19 -7.88
C ALA A 50 -8.40 -20.88 -7.51
N ALA A 51 -9.36 -21.53 -8.17
CA ALA A 51 -10.77 -21.41 -7.84
C ALA A 51 -11.09 -22.01 -6.46
N GLU A 52 -10.53 -23.18 -6.14
CA GLU A 52 -10.65 -23.81 -4.83
C GLU A 52 -10.08 -22.95 -3.70
N ALA A 53 -8.90 -22.36 -3.92
CA ALA A 53 -8.28 -21.42 -2.98
C ALA A 53 -9.15 -20.18 -2.73
N SER A 54 -10.05 -19.85 -3.67
CA SER A 54 -11.02 -18.76 -3.56
C SER A 54 -12.38 -19.22 -2.99
N GLY A 55 -12.51 -20.48 -2.58
CA GLY A 55 -13.70 -21.06 -1.96
C GLY A 55 -14.65 -21.81 -2.91
N ALA A 56 -14.29 -21.99 -4.19
CA ALA A 56 -15.07 -22.82 -5.09
C ALA A 56 -14.89 -24.31 -4.78
N LYS A 57 -15.89 -25.13 -5.09
CA LYS A 57 -15.79 -26.59 -4.98
C LYS A 57 -15.37 -27.18 -6.31
N ASP A 58 -14.39 -28.09 -6.30
CA ASP A 58 -14.08 -28.90 -7.48
C ASP A 58 -15.29 -29.76 -7.87
N SER A 59 -15.78 -29.55 -9.08
CA SER A 59 -16.94 -30.22 -9.65
C SER A 59 -16.79 -30.36 -11.17
N PRO A 60 -17.51 -31.30 -11.79
CA PRO A 60 -17.54 -31.43 -13.24
C PRO A 60 -17.91 -30.11 -13.95
N ASP A 61 -18.88 -29.37 -13.40
CA ASP A 61 -19.33 -28.09 -13.97
C ASP A 61 -18.25 -27.01 -13.90
N LEU A 62 -17.53 -26.90 -12.76
CA LEU A 62 -16.41 -25.96 -12.63
C LEU A 62 -15.29 -26.30 -13.61
N ARG A 63 -14.91 -27.58 -13.70
CA ARG A 63 -13.86 -28.04 -14.62
C ARG A 63 -14.23 -27.77 -16.08
N ASN A 64 -15.49 -28.02 -16.47
CA ASN A 64 -15.99 -27.70 -17.80
C ASN A 64 -15.98 -26.19 -18.09
N ALA A 65 -16.37 -25.36 -17.11
CA ALA A 65 -16.33 -23.91 -17.25
C ALA A 65 -14.89 -23.39 -17.42
N ILE A 66 -13.93 -23.90 -16.66
CA ILE A 66 -12.51 -23.54 -16.78
C ILE A 66 -11.93 -24.03 -18.11
N LEU A 67 -12.28 -25.24 -18.55
CA LEU A 67 -11.85 -25.74 -19.87
C LEU A 67 -12.36 -24.85 -20.99
N ASN A 68 -13.62 -24.41 -20.92
CA ASN A 68 -14.19 -23.47 -21.88
C ASN A 68 -13.45 -22.11 -21.84
N ASP A 69 -13.10 -21.60 -20.67
CA ASP A 69 -12.31 -20.38 -20.54
C ASP A 69 -10.92 -20.52 -21.17
N LEU A 70 -10.24 -21.66 -20.96
CA LEU A 70 -8.95 -21.95 -21.59
C LEU A 70 -9.04 -22.02 -23.13
N VAL A 71 -10.10 -22.64 -23.66
CA VAL A 71 -10.37 -22.68 -25.10
C VAL A 71 -10.60 -21.27 -25.66
N ILE A 72 -11.39 -20.44 -24.98
CA ILE A 72 -11.65 -19.05 -25.36
C ILE A 72 -10.34 -18.23 -25.34
N ARG A 73 -9.53 -18.37 -24.29
CA ARG A 73 -8.22 -17.70 -24.18
C ARG A 73 -7.31 -18.06 -25.34
N GLU A 74 -7.18 -19.35 -25.65
CA GLU A 74 -6.33 -19.79 -26.76
C GLU A 74 -6.84 -19.22 -28.10
N ALA A 75 -8.15 -19.21 -28.34
CA ALA A 75 -8.72 -18.60 -29.53
C ALA A 75 -8.40 -17.09 -29.63
N ILE A 76 -8.49 -16.35 -28.52
CA ILE A 76 -8.11 -14.93 -28.46
C ILE A 76 -6.61 -14.76 -28.74
N LEU A 77 -5.74 -15.59 -28.17
CA LEU A 77 -4.30 -15.52 -28.38
C LEU A 77 -3.91 -15.82 -29.83
N GLN A 78 -4.64 -16.71 -30.51
CA GLN A 78 -4.47 -16.93 -31.95
C GLN A 78 -4.87 -15.70 -32.77
N ASP A 79 -5.96 -15.02 -32.41
CA ASP A 79 -6.38 -13.79 -33.08
C ASP A 79 -5.39 -12.63 -32.83
N VAL A 80 -4.86 -12.52 -31.60
CA VAL A 80 -3.76 -11.60 -31.23
C VAL A 80 -2.55 -11.80 -32.14
N LYS A 81 -2.12 -13.05 -32.35
CA LYS A 81 -1.00 -13.41 -33.24
C LYS A 81 -1.31 -13.13 -34.70
N LYS A 82 -2.49 -13.56 -35.18
CA LYS A 82 -2.96 -13.36 -36.57
C LYS A 82 -2.97 -11.89 -36.95
N ASN A 83 -3.40 -11.03 -36.04
CA ASN A 83 -3.48 -9.58 -36.25
C ASN A 83 -2.18 -8.83 -35.87
N ASN A 84 -1.12 -9.55 -35.50
CA ASN A 84 0.17 -9.01 -35.05
C ASN A 84 0.03 -7.97 -33.93
N LEU A 85 -0.94 -8.13 -33.03
CA LEU A 85 -1.20 -7.12 -31.98
C LEU A 85 0.00 -6.96 -31.04
N GLU A 86 0.78 -8.02 -30.82
CA GLU A 86 1.98 -8.01 -29.97
C GLU A 86 3.06 -7.05 -30.48
N LYS A 87 3.14 -6.82 -31.80
CA LYS A 87 4.16 -5.98 -32.44
C LYS A 87 3.71 -4.53 -32.68
N ARG A 88 2.48 -4.17 -32.28
CA ARG A 88 1.94 -2.83 -32.49
C ARG A 88 2.40 -1.89 -31.37
N ALA A 89 2.83 -0.69 -31.75
CA ALA A 89 3.16 0.39 -30.83
C ALA A 89 4.11 -0.08 -29.71
N ASP A 90 3.72 0.09 -28.45
CA ASP A 90 4.47 -0.27 -27.26
C ASP A 90 4.11 -1.65 -26.69
N ASN A 91 3.29 -2.45 -27.39
CA ASN A 91 2.80 -3.72 -26.85
C ASN A 91 3.93 -4.72 -26.56
N GLU A 92 4.97 -4.79 -27.39
CA GLU A 92 6.12 -5.66 -27.14
C GLU A 92 6.81 -5.30 -25.81
N ALA A 93 7.02 -4.01 -25.57
CA ALA A 93 7.60 -3.53 -24.31
C ALA A 93 6.68 -3.80 -23.12
N ARG A 94 5.36 -3.58 -23.28
CA ARG A 94 4.36 -3.85 -22.23
C ARG A 94 4.31 -5.34 -21.86
N ILE A 95 4.34 -6.23 -22.84
CA ILE A 95 4.38 -7.68 -22.65
C ILE A 95 5.68 -8.09 -21.94
N LYS A 96 6.82 -7.55 -22.39
CA LYS A 96 8.12 -7.80 -21.75
C LYS A 96 8.13 -7.37 -20.29
N ILE A 97 7.63 -6.16 -19.99
CA ILE A 97 7.54 -5.65 -18.61
C ILE A 97 6.58 -6.51 -17.78
N ALA A 98 5.43 -6.90 -18.31
CA ALA A 98 4.50 -7.78 -17.61
C ALA A 98 5.14 -9.13 -17.26
N ASN A 99 5.88 -9.73 -18.20
CA ASN A 99 6.63 -10.96 -17.94
C ASN A 99 7.73 -10.74 -16.87
N GLN A 100 8.48 -9.65 -16.94
CA GLN A 100 9.47 -9.31 -15.92
C GLN A 100 8.85 -9.16 -14.53
N ASN A 101 7.70 -8.52 -14.41
CA ASN A 101 7.00 -8.35 -13.14
C ASN A 101 6.61 -9.71 -12.54
N ILE A 102 6.10 -10.65 -13.34
CA ILE A 102 5.80 -12.02 -12.88
C ILE A 102 7.06 -12.71 -12.36
N LEU A 103 8.18 -12.59 -13.08
CA LEU A 103 9.44 -13.21 -12.66
C LEU A 103 10.00 -12.58 -11.37
N ILE A 104 9.85 -11.27 -11.19
CA ILE A 104 10.22 -10.55 -9.97
C ILE A 104 9.35 -11.02 -8.79
N ASP A 105 8.04 -11.16 -9.00
CA ASP A 105 7.12 -11.65 -7.97
C ASP A 105 7.46 -13.09 -7.55
N LEU A 106 7.77 -13.97 -8.52
CA LEU A 106 8.23 -15.34 -8.26
C LEU A 106 9.55 -15.37 -7.48
N TRP A 107 10.49 -14.50 -7.84
CA TRP A 107 11.76 -14.38 -7.12
C TRP A 107 11.55 -13.98 -5.65
N PHE A 108 10.69 -12.99 -5.39
CA PHE A 108 10.34 -12.60 -4.03
C PHE A 108 9.60 -13.72 -3.28
N ALA A 109 8.69 -14.44 -3.92
CA ALA A 109 7.97 -15.53 -3.30
C ALA A 109 8.91 -16.65 -2.81
N GLU A 110 9.85 -17.09 -3.66
CA GLU A 110 10.85 -18.10 -3.28
C GLU A 110 11.83 -17.55 -2.22
N PHE A 111 12.25 -16.30 -2.34
CA PHE A 111 13.11 -15.66 -1.33
C PHE A 111 12.42 -15.60 0.04
N MET A 112 11.15 -15.18 0.11
CA MET A 112 10.40 -15.11 1.37
C MET A 112 10.05 -16.50 1.93
N LYS A 113 9.87 -17.50 1.08
CA LYS A 113 9.71 -18.90 1.49
C LYS A 113 11.00 -19.44 2.12
N ALA A 114 12.16 -19.10 1.60
CA ALA A 114 13.47 -19.45 2.17
C ALA A 114 13.79 -18.66 3.46
N HIS A 115 13.17 -17.49 3.64
CA HIS A 115 13.34 -16.62 4.80
C HIS A 115 11.97 -16.31 5.41
N PRO A 116 11.34 -17.24 6.14
CA PRO A 116 10.03 -17.01 6.76
C PRO A 116 10.14 -15.99 7.90
N ILE A 117 9.09 -15.17 8.09
CA ILE A 117 8.95 -14.33 9.28
C ILE A 117 8.40 -15.22 10.40
N ASN A 118 9.05 -15.23 11.56
CA ASN A 118 8.67 -16.06 12.69
C ASN A 118 8.25 -15.22 13.91
N GLU A 119 7.55 -15.84 14.85
CA GLU A 119 7.02 -15.15 16.02
C GLU A 119 8.10 -14.51 16.91
N PRO A 120 9.26 -15.14 17.18
CA PRO A 120 10.36 -14.49 17.90
C PRO A 120 10.79 -13.16 17.27
N GLU A 121 10.89 -13.10 15.94
CA GLU A 121 11.24 -11.88 15.23
C GLU A 121 10.15 -10.80 15.35
N LEU A 122 8.88 -11.18 15.24
CA LEU A 122 7.76 -10.27 15.46
C LEU A 122 7.80 -9.67 16.87
N ARG A 123 8.09 -10.51 17.88
CA ARG A 123 8.20 -10.08 19.28
C ARG A 123 9.40 -9.16 19.51
N ALA A 124 10.55 -9.50 18.94
CA ALA A 124 11.75 -8.66 19.04
C ALA A 124 11.52 -7.27 18.41
N GLU A 125 10.82 -7.20 17.28
CA GLU A 125 10.47 -5.92 16.65
C GLU A 125 9.44 -5.14 17.47
N TYR A 126 8.46 -5.82 18.07
CA TYR A 126 7.52 -5.20 19.02
C TYR A 126 8.25 -4.62 20.23
N ASP A 127 9.15 -5.37 20.85
CA ASP A 127 9.93 -4.94 22.02
C ASP A 127 10.85 -3.77 21.68
N ARG A 128 11.46 -3.78 20.48
CA ARG A 128 12.24 -2.64 19.97
C ARG A 128 11.38 -1.39 19.85
N GLN A 129 10.19 -1.49 19.25
CA GLN A 129 9.26 -0.37 19.13
C GLN A 129 8.78 0.10 20.51
N ALA A 130 8.47 -0.84 21.42
CA ALA A 130 8.09 -0.54 22.79
C ALA A 130 9.19 0.22 23.54
N ALA A 131 10.46 -0.15 23.34
CA ALA A 131 11.58 0.58 23.92
C ALA A 131 11.65 2.04 23.44
N LEU A 132 11.37 2.30 22.15
CA LEU A 132 11.34 3.68 21.61
C LEU A 132 10.23 4.54 22.23
N THR A 133 9.14 3.93 22.70
CA THR A 133 8.07 4.65 23.41
C THR A 133 8.45 5.04 24.85
N LYS A 134 9.48 4.37 25.41
CA LYS A 134 10.00 4.68 26.74
C LYS A 134 10.98 5.84 26.72
N ASP A 135 11.54 6.18 25.55
CA ASP A 135 12.25 7.44 25.39
C ASP A 135 11.28 8.58 25.65
N GLY A 136 11.60 9.43 26.64
CA GLY A 136 10.67 10.40 27.21
C GLY A 136 9.98 11.32 26.18
N LYS A 137 10.60 11.52 25.01
CA LYS A 137 10.05 12.28 23.87
C LYS A 137 8.75 11.67 23.30
N ASN A 138 8.60 10.35 23.27
CA ASN A 138 7.43 9.66 22.73
C ASN A 138 6.54 9.03 23.82
N SER A 139 6.75 9.44 25.07
CA SER A 139 5.98 8.93 26.22
C SER A 139 4.54 9.45 26.26
N ASN A 140 4.25 10.51 25.51
CA ASN A 140 2.94 11.13 25.43
C ASN A 140 2.54 11.36 23.97
N GLU A 141 1.24 11.31 23.72
CA GLU A 141 0.65 11.91 22.54
C GLU A 141 0.00 13.24 22.91
N TYR A 142 -0.06 14.13 21.92
CA TYR A 142 -0.51 15.50 22.08
C TYR A 142 -1.70 15.75 21.16
N LYS A 143 -2.68 16.52 21.64
CA LYS A 143 -3.67 17.19 20.80
C LYS A 143 -3.24 18.64 20.66
N ILE A 144 -3.08 19.10 19.43
CA ILE A 144 -2.60 20.46 19.17
C ILE A 144 -3.53 21.19 18.20
N SER A 145 -3.52 22.51 18.31
CA SER A 145 -4.10 23.41 17.33
C SER A 145 -2.98 24.27 16.73
N GLN A 146 -3.08 24.57 15.43
CA GLN A 146 -2.11 25.40 14.73
C GLN A 146 -2.75 26.51 13.89
N ILE A 147 -1.99 27.58 13.68
CA ILE A 147 -2.24 28.63 12.68
C ILE A 147 -0.95 28.77 11.87
N ILE A 148 -1.03 28.59 10.56
CA ILE A 148 0.13 28.77 9.66
C ILE A 148 0.03 30.12 8.98
N LEU A 149 1.09 30.92 9.01
CA LEU A 149 1.13 32.28 8.46
C LEU A 149 2.33 32.43 7.52
N ALA A 150 2.22 33.37 6.57
CA ALA A 150 3.26 33.57 5.56
C ALA A 150 4.53 34.19 6.16
N THR A 151 4.39 35.09 7.15
CA THR A 151 5.49 35.88 7.69
C THR A 151 5.62 35.72 9.21
N GLU A 152 6.83 35.94 9.72
CA GLU A 152 7.12 35.94 11.15
C GLU A 152 6.37 37.05 11.87
N SER A 153 6.22 38.21 11.22
CA SER A 153 5.49 39.37 11.76
C SER A 153 4.03 39.03 11.99
N ASP A 154 3.36 38.44 11.00
CA ASP A 154 1.95 38.04 11.15
C ASP A 154 1.77 37.01 12.26
N ALA A 155 2.72 36.07 12.38
CA ALA A 155 2.71 35.06 13.43
C ALA A 155 2.93 35.65 14.81
N SER A 156 3.84 36.61 14.94
CA SER A 156 4.10 37.35 16.17
C SER A 156 2.86 38.15 16.60
N ASP A 157 2.18 38.80 15.66
CA ASP A 157 0.92 39.51 15.93
C ASP A 157 -0.18 38.58 16.43
N VAL A 158 -0.29 37.38 15.85
CA VAL A 158 -1.25 36.37 16.29
C VAL A 158 -0.92 35.86 17.69
N VAL A 159 0.35 35.58 17.99
CA VAL A 159 0.79 35.20 19.34
C VAL A 159 0.43 36.28 20.37
N ASN A 160 0.67 37.55 20.05
CA ASN A 160 0.33 38.68 20.93
C ASN A 160 -1.17 38.79 21.19
N LYS A 161 -2.00 38.64 20.15
CA LYS A 161 -3.46 38.64 20.29
C LYS A 161 -3.95 37.47 21.17
N LEU A 162 -3.35 36.30 21.02
CA LEU A 162 -3.69 35.12 21.83
C LEU A 162 -3.27 35.30 23.29
N ASN A 163 -2.10 35.87 23.55
CA ASN A 163 -1.66 36.21 24.91
C ASN A 163 -2.55 37.26 25.58
N GLY A 164 -3.17 38.14 24.80
CA GLY A 164 -4.19 39.09 25.25
C GLY A 164 -5.59 38.51 25.45
N GLY A 165 -5.77 37.19 25.36
CA GLY A 165 -7.07 36.53 25.54
C GLY A 165 -7.90 36.34 24.25
N GLY A 166 -7.30 36.56 23.07
CA GLY A 166 -7.95 36.33 21.78
C GLY A 166 -8.36 34.87 21.57
N ASN A 167 -9.40 34.65 20.75
CA ASN A 167 -9.90 33.32 20.44
C ASN A 167 -9.07 32.65 19.33
N PHE A 168 -8.41 31.53 19.66
CA PHE A 168 -7.58 30.78 18.72
C PHE A 168 -8.35 30.26 17.51
N SER A 169 -9.54 29.69 17.72
CA SER A 169 -10.36 29.10 16.65
C SER A 169 -10.76 30.17 15.63
N GLN A 170 -11.12 31.36 16.11
CA GLN A 170 -11.45 32.49 15.25
C GLN A 170 -10.23 32.96 14.44
N LEU A 171 -9.08 33.18 15.10
CA LEU A 171 -7.86 33.60 14.42
C LEU A 171 -7.37 32.54 13.41
N ALA A 172 -7.54 31.25 13.71
CA ALA A 172 -7.23 30.17 12.77
C ALA A 172 -8.10 30.24 11.52
N LYS A 173 -9.42 30.41 11.67
CA LYS A 173 -10.36 30.56 10.55
C LYS A 173 -10.05 31.77 9.68
N GLU A 174 -9.75 32.90 10.32
CA GLU A 174 -9.51 34.18 9.64
C GLU A 174 -8.15 34.23 8.94
N LYS A 175 -7.09 33.74 9.59
CA LYS A 175 -5.71 34.03 9.19
C LYS A 175 -4.90 32.83 8.72
N SER A 176 -5.26 31.61 9.09
CA SER A 176 -4.42 30.45 8.77
C SER A 176 -4.37 30.17 7.26
N LEU A 177 -3.16 29.87 6.78
CA LEU A 177 -2.91 29.31 5.45
C LEU A 177 -3.32 27.83 5.37
N ASP A 178 -3.31 27.12 6.51
CA ASP A 178 -3.81 25.74 6.58
C ASP A 178 -5.34 25.74 6.63
N LYS A 179 -5.97 25.73 5.45
CA LYS A 179 -7.42 25.74 5.32
C LYS A 179 -8.09 24.47 5.83
N GLN A 180 -7.36 23.34 5.88
CA GLN A 180 -7.92 22.07 6.32
C GLN A 180 -8.14 22.03 7.83
N SER A 181 -7.18 22.52 8.62
CA SER A 181 -7.37 22.64 10.08
C SER A 181 -8.16 23.90 10.44
N ALA A 182 -8.04 25.00 9.68
CA ALA A 182 -8.70 26.27 9.98
C ALA A 182 -10.22 26.14 10.14
N VAL A 183 -10.89 25.35 9.30
CA VAL A 183 -12.35 25.14 9.41
C VAL A 183 -12.77 24.57 10.78
N ASN A 184 -11.89 23.80 11.40
CA ASN A 184 -12.04 23.23 12.75
C ASN A 184 -11.29 24.05 13.81
N GLY A 185 -11.05 25.33 13.56
CA GLY A 185 -10.39 26.21 14.53
C GLY A 185 -8.89 25.98 14.68
N GLY A 186 -8.25 25.37 13.70
CA GLY A 186 -6.83 25.04 13.71
C GLY A 186 -6.52 23.68 14.33
N GLU A 187 -7.52 22.91 14.79
CA GLU A 187 -7.29 21.59 15.39
C GLU A 187 -6.65 20.62 14.39
N ILE A 188 -5.56 19.99 14.81
CA ILE A 188 -4.95 18.88 14.08
C ILE A 188 -5.69 17.59 14.45
N PRO A 189 -6.16 16.82 13.45
CA PRO A 189 -6.90 15.60 13.73
C PRO A 189 -6.01 14.55 14.37
N ASN A 190 -6.61 13.75 15.26
CA ASN A 190 -5.97 12.68 16.03
C ASN A 190 -4.99 13.16 17.09
N TRP A 191 -4.61 12.22 17.95
CA TRP A 191 -3.49 12.39 18.87
C TRP A 191 -2.20 12.11 18.11
N ILE A 192 -1.19 12.95 18.32
CA ILE A 192 0.07 12.89 17.58
C ILE A 192 1.26 12.62 18.50
N LEU A 193 2.19 11.80 18.04
CA LEU A 193 3.51 11.67 18.65
C LEU A 193 4.43 12.79 18.13
N PRO A 194 5.37 13.31 18.94
CA PRO A 194 6.25 14.38 18.50
C PRO A 194 7.12 14.05 17.28
N ASP A 195 7.43 12.78 17.04
CA ASP A 195 8.19 12.31 15.87
C ASP A 195 7.40 12.32 14.56
N GLN A 196 6.07 12.43 14.63
CA GLN A 196 5.19 12.64 13.48
C GLN A 196 5.20 14.11 13.02
N LEU A 197 5.76 15.01 13.83
CA LEU A 197 5.95 16.42 13.49
C LEU A 197 7.37 16.64 12.95
N VAL A 198 7.55 17.69 12.15
CA VAL A 198 8.90 18.15 11.84
C VAL A 198 9.62 18.55 13.14
N PRO A 199 10.94 18.32 13.26
CA PRO A 199 11.62 18.39 14.56
C PRO A 199 11.38 19.67 15.37
N PRO A 200 11.40 20.88 14.76
CA PRO A 200 11.14 22.13 15.51
C PRO A 200 9.73 22.19 16.14
N LEU A 201 8.73 21.61 15.47
CA LEU A 201 7.37 21.55 16.01
C LEU A 201 7.26 20.51 17.12
N GLY A 202 7.85 19.33 16.94
CA GLY A 202 7.87 18.29 17.97
C GLY A 202 8.48 18.77 19.29
N GLU A 203 9.64 19.44 19.21
CA GLU A 203 10.32 20.02 20.38
C GLU A 203 9.46 21.10 21.07
N THR A 204 8.83 21.96 20.28
CA THR A 204 7.94 23.02 20.81
C THR A 204 6.74 22.42 21.52
N VAL A 205 6.09 21.40 20.95
CA VAL A 205 4.92 20.74 21.53
C VAL A 205 5.26 20.02 22.84
N ILE A 206 6.42 19.35 22.91
CA ILE A 206 6.91 18.70 24.13
C ILE A 206 7.10 19.72 25.27
N ALA A 207 7.59 20.92 24.95
CA ALA A 207 7.85 21.97 25.92
C ALA A 207 6.59 22.72 26.39
N LEU A 208 5.44 22.55 25.71
CA LEU A 208 4.22 23.26 26.04
C LEU A 208 3.48 22.64 27.23
N THR A 209 2.77 23.50 27.95
CA THR A 209 1.80 23.09 28.97
C THR A 209 0.40 23.10 28.36
N LYS A 210 -0.47 22.17 28.80
CA LYS A 210 -1.86 22.11 28.36
C LYS A 210 -2.56 23.48 28.44
N GLY A 211 -3.24 23.85 27.38
CA GLY A 211 -3.94 25.12 27.19
C GLY A 211 -3.06 26.30 26.78
N LYS A 212 -1.74 26.14 26.69
CA LYS A 212 -0.81 27.24 26.36
C LYS A 212 -0.45 27.28 24.87
N VAL A 213 -0.26 28.50 24.38
CA VAL A 213 0.27 28.81 23.05
C VAL A 213 1.80 28.93 23.17
N ALA A 214 2.53 28.48 22.16
CA ALA A 214 3.97 28.71 22.06
C ALA A 214 4.28 30.20 22.09
N SER A 215 5.26 30.59 22.91
CA SER A 215 5.67 31.99 23.07
C SER A 215 6.29 32.58 21.80
N LYS A 216 6.77 31.73 20.89
CA LYS A 216 7.30 32.10 19.59
C LYS A 216 6.68 31.21 18.52
N ALA A 217 6.50 31.78 17.33
CA ALA A 217 6.11 31.01 16.16
C ALA A 217 7.27 30.11 15.70
N VAL A 218 6.93 28.96 15.13
CA VAL A 218 7.89 27.95 14.67
C VAL A 218 7.96 27.97 13.16
N ARG A 219 9.15 28.14 12.59
CA ARG A 219 9.35 28.15 11.14
C ARG A 219 9.45 26.73 10.57
N THR A 220 8.73 26.48 9.49
CA THR A 220 8.85 25.27 8.66
C THR A 220 8.85 25.64 7.18
N ASN A 221 8.90 24.63 6.30
CA ASN A 221 8.74 24.83 4.85
C ASN A 221 7.32 25.29 4.45
N LEU A 222 6.33 25.16 5.34
CA LEU A 222 4.95 25.58 5.09
C LEU A 222 4.67 27.02 5.56
N GLY A 223 5.60 27.64 6.28
CA GLY A 223 5.47 28.99 6.82
C GLY A 223 5.77 29.05 8.32
N TRP A 224 5.11 29.98 9.01
CA TRP A 224 5.27 30.24 10.43
C TRP A 224 4.08 29.70 11.22
N HIS A 225 4.34 28.75 12.10
CA HIS A 225 3.32 28.06 12.88
C HIS A 225 3.17 28.69 14.26
N VAL A 226 1.96 29.14 14.58
CA VAL A 226 1.55 29.42 15.96
C VAL A 226 0.84 28.19 16.48
N VAL A 227 1.38 27.57 17.53
CA VAL A 227 0.92 26.26 18.03
C VAL A 227 0.36 26.41 19.45
N ARG A 228 -0.76 25.74 19.73
CA ARG A 228 -1.32 25.58 21.06
C ARG A 228 -1.38 24.11 21.41
N LEU A 229 -1.04 23.77 22.65
CA LEU A 229 -1.28 22.43 23.19
C LEU A 229 -2.68 22.37 23.78
N ASP A 230 -3.58 21.59 23.19
CA ASP A 230 -4.96 21.45 23.66
C ASP A 230 -5.09 20.39 24.75
N ASP A 231 -4.41 19.26 24.57
CA ASP A 231 -4.37 18.18 25.55
C ASP A 231 -3.13 17.30 25.40
N MET A 232 -2.78 16.55 26.44
CA MET A 232 -1.68 15.60 26.45
C MET A 232 -2.09 14.35 27.22
N ARG A 233 -1.76 13.18 26.67
CA ARG A 233 -2.01 11.89 27.35
C ARG A 233 -0.80 10.99 27.22
N LYS A 234 -0.67 10.03 28.14
CA LYS A 234 0.33 8.96 28.02
C LYS A 234 0.06 8.16 26.76
N PHE A 235 1.10 7.97 25.94
CA PHE A 235 1.00 7.06 24.80
C PHE A 235 0.78 5.65 25.32
N LYS A 236 -0.22 4.98 24.77
CA LYS A 236 -0.45 3.55 25.00
C LYS A 236 -0.05 2.82 23.73
N LEU A 237 1.08 2.13 23.79
CA LEU A 237 1.47 1.23 22.73
C LEU A 237 0.35 0.21 22.51
N PRO A 238 -0.13 0.00 21.27
CA PRO A 238 -1.06 -1.08 20.97
C PRO A 238 -0.46 -2.42 21.40
N THR A 239 -1.29 -3.38 21.74
CA THR A 239 -0.82 -4.71 22.15
C THR A 239 -0.05 -5.39 21.01
N PHE A 240 0.71 -6.43 21.36
CA PHE A 240 1.40 -7.25 20.36
C PHE A 240 0.43 -7.79 19.30
N GLU A 241 -0.74 -8.28 19.70
CA GLU A 241 -1.73 -8.83 18.77
C GLU A 241 -2.30 -7.77 17.82
N GLU A 242 -2.58 -6.56 18.31
CA GLU A 242 -3.02 -5.44 17.47
C GLU A 242 -1.92 -4.97 16.51
N SER A 243 -0.66 -5.03 16.95
CA SER A 243 0.50 -4.58 16.16
C SER A 243 1.02 -5.65 15.19
N LYS A 244 0.67 -6.92 15.38
CA LYS A 244 1.26 -8.07 14.68
C LYS A 244 1.23 -7.94 13.16
N GLY A 245 0.10 -7.52 12.61
CA GLY A 245 -0.05 -7.32 11.16
C GLY A 245 0.86 -6.22 10.61
N ALA A 246 0.90 -5.06 11.28
CA ALA A 246 1.74 -3.94 10.89
C ALA A 246 3.24 -4.26 11.03
N ILE A 247 3.63 -4.94 12.11
CA ILE A 247 5.00 -5.41 12.35
C ILE A 247 5.42 -6.41 11.28
N SER A 248 4.57 -7.40 10.98
CA SER A 248 4.83 -8.39 9.93
C SER A 248 5.05 -7.71 8.57
N GLN A 249 4.19 -6.75 8.21
CA GLN A 249 4.33 -6.00 6.96
C GLN A 249 5.61 -5.14 6.94
N SER A 250 5.99 -4.54 8.06
CA SER A 250 7.22 -3.75 8.19
C SER A 250 8.45 -4.63 7.97
N ILE A 251 8.52 -5.79 8.65
CA ILE A 251 9.61 -6.76 8.49
C ILE A 251 9.65 -7.29 7.04
N PHE A 252 8.48 -7.62 6.47
CA PHE A 252 8.38 -8.05 5.07
C PHE A 252 8.98 -7.02 4.10
N ASN A 253 8.59 -5.74 4.24
CA ASN A 253 9.10 -4.67 3.39
C ASN A 253 10.60 -4.47 3.56
N ARG A 254 11.09 -4.43 4.80
CA ARG A 254 12.53 -4.31 5.10
C ARG A 254 13.31 -5.46 4.48
N ARG A 255 12.84 -6.70 4.63
CA ARG A 255 13.49 -7.88 4.08
C ARG A 255 13.53 -7.88 2.55
N LYS A 256 12.47 -7.40 1.88
CA LYS A 256 12.49 -7.18 0.43
C LYS A 256 13.59 -6.18 0.02
N GLN A 257 13.73 -5.08 0.74
CA GLN A 257 14.78 -4.09 0.47
C GLN A 257 16.18 -4.65 0.70
N GLU A 258 16.38 -5.41 1.78
CA GLU A 258 17.63 -6.12 2.05
C GLU A 258 17.97 -7.11 0.92
N ALA A 259 17.00 -7.89 0.46
CA ALA A 259 17.18 -8.83 -0.65
C ALA A 259 17.62 -8.12 -1.94
N ILE A 260 16.97 -7.00 -2.29
CA ILE A 260 17.34 -6.17 -3.44
C ILE A 260 18.76 -5.64 -3.25
N SER A 261 19.08 -5.10 -2.07
CA SER A 261 20.39 -4.53 -1.76
C SER A 261 21.50 -5.58 -1.92
N GLU A 262 21.31 -6.78 -1.37
CA GLU A 262 22.26 -7.89 -1.50
C GLU A 262 22.42 -8.38 -2.95
N LEU A 263 21.34 -8.37 -3.73
CA LEU A 263 21.43 -8.65 -5.17
C LEU A 263 22.24 -7.57 -5.88
N MET A 264 21.94 -6.29 -5.63
CA MET A 264 22.59 -5.16 -6.30
C MET A 264 24.09 -5.06 -6.01
N LYS A 265 24.56 -5.51 -4.84
CA LYS A 265 26.00 -5.64 -4.54
C LYS A 265 26.75 -6.55 -5.53
N LYS A 266 26.04 -7.45 -6.22
CA LYS A 266 26.60 -8.41 -7.19
C LYS A 266 26.40 -7.96 -8.64
N VAL A 267 25.72 -6.84 -8.86
CA VAL A 267 25.40 -6.32 -10.19
C VAL A 267 26.41 -5.24 -10.57
N THR A 268 27.00 -5.36 -11.75
CA THR A 268 27.80 -4.28 -12.35
C THR A 268 26.92 -3.47 -13.29
N VAL A 269 26.79 -2.17 -13.04
CA VAL A 269 26.06 -1.25 -13.91
C VAL A 269 27.08 -0.50 -14.77
N VAL A 270 26.99 -0.68 -16.10
CA VAL A 270 27.77 0.10 -17.07
C VAL A 270 26.82 1.10 -17.73
N PRO A 271 26.94 2.41 -17.44
CA PRO A 271 26.13 3.42 -18.11
C PRO A 271 26.43 3.46 -19.61
N VAL A 272 25.38 3.46 -20.43
CA VAL A 272 25.51 3.74 -21.86
C VAL A 272 25.45 5.26 -22.05
N LYS A 273 26.46 5.83 -22.70
CA LYS A 273 26.46 7.24 -23.12
C LYS A 273 25.55 7.46 -24.31
#